data_AF-A0A1X7HDJ8-F1
#
_entry.id   AF-A0A1X7HDJ8-F1
#
_cell.length_a   1.000
_cell.length_b   1.000
_cell.length_c   1.000
_cell.angle_alpha   90.00
_cell.angle_beta   90.00
_cell.angle_gamma   90.00
#
_symmetry.space_group_name_H-M   'P 1'
#
loop_
_entity.id
_entity.type
_entity.pdbx_description
1 polymer ?
#
loop_
_entity_poly.entity_id
_entity_poly.type
_entity_poly.pdbx_seq_one_letter_code
_entity_poly.pdbx_strand_id
1 'polypeptide(L)'
;MTINDRDLDGGGPPRLPSAPPPDVQMGRIIEMAFTGLWVIRRQGALTEVGGRLYWPDRASLERAAAQAGLHLSDIVVHTGRLGSSRR
;
A
#
# COMPACT_ATOMS: atom_id res chain seq x y z
N MET A 1 14.09 -63.38 7.91
CA MET A 1 14.56 -62.18 7.19
C MET A 1 13.43 -61.17 7.25
N THR A 2 13.60 -60.09 8.02
CA THR A 2 12.57 -59.06 8.23
C THR A 2 13.03 -57.81 7.48
N ILE A 3 12.28 -57.38 6.47
CA ILE A 3 12.51 -56.10 5.79
C ILE A 3 11.51 -55.12 6.40
N ASN A 4 12.03 -54.06 7.03
CA ASN A 4 11.23 -52.98 7.60
C ASN A 4 10.77 -52.05 6.47
N ASP A 5 9.45 -52.01 6.25
CA ASP A 5 8.79 -51.05 5.37
C ASP A 5 8.42 -49.81 6.18
N ARG A 6 9.37 -48.88 6.38
CA ARG A 6 9.13 -47.53 6.91
C ARG A 6 10.21 -46.57 6.42
N ASP A 7 10.15 -46.26 5.14
CA ASP A 7 10.72 -45.04 4.54
C ASP A 7 9.91 -44.88 3.24
N LEU A 8 9.03 -43.92 3.08
CA LEU A 8 9.35 -42.62 2.48
C LEU A 8 8.01 -41.87 2.31
N ASP A 9 7.66 -40.90 3.16
CA ASP A 9 6.91 -39.71 2.72
C ASP A 9 6.79 -38.69 3.87
N GLY A 10 7.83 -37.89 4.07
CA GLY A 10 7.83 -36.83 5.08
C GLY A 10 8.59 -35.59 4.65
N GLY A 11 8.85 -35.43 3.35
CA GLY A 11 9.70 -34.39 2.78
C GLY A 11 8.93 -33.29 2.04
N GLY A 12 7.78 -32.85 2.55
CA GLY A 12 7.17 -31.62 2.06
C GLY A 12 8.04 -30.41 2.42
N PRO A 13 8.31 -29.46 1.50
CA PRO A 13 9.17 -28.32 1.80
C PRO A 13 8.62 -27.56 3.02
N PRO A 14 9.49 -27.02 3.89
CA PRO A 14 9.05 -26.23 5.03
C PRO A 14 8.21 -25.08 4.50
N ARG A 15 6.92 -25.06 4.86
CA ARG A 15 6.04 -23.94 4.59
C ARG A 15 6.70 -22.71 5.18
N LEU A 16 7.28 -21.86 4.32
CA LEU A 16 7.80 -20.57 4.71
C LEU A 16 6.72 -19.88 5.56
N PRO A 17 7.08 -19.18 6.64
CA PRO A 17 6.09 -18.45 7.44
C PRO A 17 5.29 -17.60 6.47
N SER A 18 3.97 -17.80 6.47
CA SER A 18 3.03 -17.01 5.70
C SER A 18 3.46 -15.57 5.78
N ALA A 19 3.57 -14.90 4.63
CA ALA A 19 3.88 -13.48 4.54
C ALA A 19 3.17 -12.74 5.68
N PRO A 20 3.84 -11.77 6.33
CA PRO A 20 3.24 -11.03 7.44
C PRO A 20 1.81 -10.64 7.05
N PRO A 21 0.83 -10.73 7.99
CA PRO A 21 -0.57 -10.43 7.67
C PRO A 21 -0.57 -9.11 6.92
N PRO A 22 -1.32 -8.98 5.81
CA PRO A 22 -1.30 -7.76 5.02
C PRO A 22 -1.67 -6.64 5.98
N ASP A 23 -0.65 -5.90 6.39
CA ASP A 23 -0.76 -4.67 7.18
C ASP A 23 -1.97 -3.96 6.62
N VAL A 24 -2.97 -3.73 7.46
CA VAL A 24 -4.36 -3.41 7.10
C VAL A 24 -4.39 -2.41 5.94
N GLN A 25 -4.41 -2.90 4.69
CA GLN A 25 -3.67 -2.27 3.57
C GLN A 25 -3.83 -0.76 3.51
N MET A 26 -2.92 -0.03 4.17
CA MET A 26 -3.10 1.40 4.39
C MET A 26 -2.98 2.12 3.05
N GLY A 27 -3.81 3.14 2.85
CA GLY A 27 -3.66 4.03 1.71
C GLY A 27 -2.40 4.87 1.86
N ARG A 28 -1.60 4.97 0.81
CA ARG A 28 -0.46 5.89 0.76
C ARG A 28 -0.87 7.18 0.09
N ILE A 29 -0.58 8.31 0.73
CA ILE A 29 -0.77 9.62 0.13
C ILE A 29 0.36 9.88 -0.86
N ILE A 30 0.01 10.31 -2.07
CA ILE A 30 0.96 10.71 -3.10
C ILE A 30 0.62 12.13 -3.56
N GLU A 31 1.60 13.03 -3.50
CA GLU A 31 1.55 14.33 -4.16
C GLU A 31 2.11 14.21 -5.58
N MET A 32 1.26 14.52 -6.56
CA MET A 32 1.60 14.64 -7.97
C MET A 32 2.20 16.03 -8.22
N ALA A 33 3.51 16.17 -7.98
CA ALA A 33 4.18 17.48 -7.90
C ALA A 33 3.98 18.39 -9.13
N PHE A 34 3.88 17.84 -10.34
CA PHE A 34 3.67 18.63 -11.56
C PHE A 34 2.27 19.25 -11.63
N THR A 35 1.25 18.55 -11.16
CA THR A 35 -0.15 19.00 -11.22
C THR A 35 -0.63 19.61 -9.91
N GLY A 36 0.12 19.43 -8.81
CA GLY A 36 -0.29 19.79 -7.46
C GLY A 36 -1.43 18.92 -6.90
N LEU A 37 -1.77 17.81 -7.58
CA LEU A 37 -2.87 16.94 -7.18
C LEU A 37 -2.42 15.92 -6.13
N TRP A 38 -3.33 15.61 -5.22
CA TRP A 38 -3.12 14.63 -4.16
C TRP A 38 -3.96 13.39 -4.45
N VAL A 39 -3.37 12.20 -4.34
CA VAL A 39 -4.05 10.92 -4.63
C VAL A 39 -3.76 9.88 -3.55
N ILE A 40 -4.61 8.86 -3.44
CA ILE A 40 -4.41 7.72 -2.55
C ILE A 40 -4.04 6.50 -3.39
N ARG A 41 -2.94 5.82 -3.07
CA ARG A 41 -2.60 4.50 -3.62
C ARG A 41 -2.82 3.41 -2.58
N ARG A 42 -3.57 2.37 -2.93
CA ARG A 42 -3.79 1.17 -2.11
C ARG A 42 -3.68 -0.06 -3.00
N GLN A 43 -3.02 -1.11 -2.51
CA GLN A 43 -2.82 -2.37 -3.25
C GLN A 43 -2.22 -2.20 -4.67
N GLY A 44 -1.42 -1.15 -4.89
CA GLY A 44 -0.80 -0.86 -6.19
C GLY A 44 -1.67 -0.06 -7.17
N ALA A 45 -2.91 0.29 -6.82
CA ALA A 45 -3.81 1.08 -7.66
C ALA A 45 -4.21 2.41 -7.00
N LEU A 46 -4.67 3.38 -7.82
CA LEU A 46 -5.34 4.56 -7.29
C LEU A 46 -6.66 4.16 -6.64
N THR A 47 -6.91 4.72 -5.47
CA THR A 47 -8.11 4.41 -4.69
C THR A 47 -9.12 5.52 -4.86
N GLU A 48 -10.30 5.14 -5.34
CA GLU A 48 -11.44 6.05 -5.36
C GLU A 48 -12.01 6.19 -3.93
N VAL A 49 -12.27 7.43 -3.53
CA VAL A 49 -12.93 7.75 -2.27
C VAL A 49 -14.07 8.72 -2.55
N GLY A 50 -15.31 8.28 -2.31
CA GLY A 50 -16.50 9.08 -2.58
C GLY A 50 -16.65 9.49 -4.06
N GLY A 51 -16.34 8.60 -5.01
CA GLY A 51 -16.42 8.89 -6.44
C GLY A 51 -15.27 9.74 -6.99
N ARG A 52 -14.24 10.03 -6.18
CA ARG A 52 -13.13 10.91 -6.53
C ARG A 52 -11.79 10.19 -6.40
N LEU A 53 -10.89 10.43 -7.36
CA LEU A 53 -9.55 9.83 -7.40
C LEU A 53 -8.42 10.81 -7.00
N TYR A 54 -8.69 12.11 -7.00
CA TYR A 54 -7.69 13.15 -6.78
C TYR A 54 -8.25 14.36 -6.03
N TRP A 55 -7.44 15.05 -5.24
CA TRP A 55 -7.81 16.24 -4.46
C TRP A 55 -6.84 17.39 -4.71
N PRO A 56 -7.28 18.65 -4.51
CA PRO A 56 -6.42 19.82 -4.73
C PRO A 56 -5.42 20.03 -3.60
N ASP A 57 -5.66 19.47 -2.42
CA ASP A 57 -4.81 19.62 -1.25
C ASP A 57 -4.87 18.38 -0.36
N ARG A 58 -3.82 18.19 0.45
CA ARG A 58 -3.68 17.05 1.38
C ARG A 58 -4.82 16.97 2.40
N ALA A 59 -5.23 18.10 2.97
CA ALA A 59 -6.20 18.12 4.06
C ALA A 59 -7.59 17.67 3.56
N SER A 60 -7.96 18.07 2.34
CA SER A 60 -9.20 17.62 1.70
C SER A 60 -9.19 16.12 1.38
N LEU A 61 -8.03 15.56 1.00
CA LEU A 61 -7.86 14.11 0.82
C LEU A 61 -7.99 13.37 2.15
N GLU A 62 -7.31 13.82 3.21
CA GLU A 62 -7.36 13.19 4.53
C GLU A 62 -8.77 13.20 5.12
N ARG A 63 -9.50 14.32 4.97
CA ARG A 63 -10.91 14.39 5.36
C ARG A 63 -11.77 13.37 4.60
N ALA A 64 -11.60 13.25 3.29
CA ALA A 64 -12.34 12.28 2.49
C ALA A 64 -12.02 10.83 2.91
N ALA A 65 -10.75 10.52 3.15
CA ALA A 65 -10.33 9.20 3.64
C ALA A 65 -10.93 8.88 5.02
N ALA A 66 -10.89 9.84 5.95
CA ALA A 66 -11.48 9.69 7.28
C ALA A 66 -13.00 9.45 7.20
N GLN A 67 -13.71 10.19 6.36
CA GLN A 67 -15.15 9.99 6.12
C GLN A 67 -15.46 8.61 5.53
N ALA A 68 -14.54 8.03 4.74
CA ALA A 68 -14.69 6.70 4.16
C ALA A 68 -14.13 5.57 5.04
N GLY A 69 -13.63 5.86 6.25
CA GLY A 69 -13.02 4.85 7.13
C GLY A 69 -11.72 4.26 6.58
N LEU A 70 -11.03 5.00 5.70
CA LEU A 70 -9.79 4.55 5.08
C LEU A 70 -8.59 4.98 5.94
N HIS A 71 -7.84 3.99 6.45
CA HIS A 71 -6.60 4.23 7.16
C HIS A 71 -5.47 4.63 6.19
N LEU A 72 -4.87 5.80 6.44
CA LEU A 72 -3.76 6.33 5.66
C LEU A 72 -2.43 6.12 6.38
N SER A 73 -1.40 5.82 5.61
CA SER A 73 0.00 5.79 6.07
C SER A 73 0.49 7.21 6.33
N ASP A 74 1.25 7.41 7.40
CA ASP A 74 1.90 8.69 7.75
C ASP A 74 2.97 9.12 6.73
N ILE A 75 3.47 8.18 5.93
CA ILE A 75 4.45 8.44 4.87
C ILE A 75 3.75 8.98 3.62
N VAL A 76 4.15 10.20 3.23
CA VAL A 76 3.74 10.85 1.98
C VAL A 76 4.81 10.66 0.92
N VAL A 77 4.39 10.31 -0.31
CA VAL A 77 5.27 10.23 -1.47
C VAL A 77 5.12 11.48 -2.32
N HIS A 78 6.22 12.17 -2.58
CA HIS A 78 6.26 13.30 -3.51
C HIS A 78 6.86 12.81 -4.83
N THR A 79 6.11 12.86 -5.93
CA THR A 79 6.56 12.30 -7.23
C THR A 79 7.57 13.18 -7.96
N GLY A 80 7.85 14.37 -7.44
CA GLY A 80 8.87 15.25 -7.98
C GLY A 80 9.28 16.30 -6.96
N ARG A 81 10.43 16.91 -7.22
CA ARG A 81 10.90 18.10 -6.53
C ARG A 81 10.80 19.23 -7.55
N LEU A 82 9.72 20.02 -7.50
CA LEU A 82 9.78 21.34 -8.12
C LEU A 82 10.73 22.14 -7.21
N GLY A 83 12.03 22.07 -7.53
CA GLY A 83 13.00 22.90 -6.87
C GLY A 83 12.50 24.33 -6.95
N SER A 84 12.22 24.94 -5.81
CA SER A 84 12.10 26.39 -5.67
C SER A 84 13.48 27.04 -5.85
N SER A 85 14.21 26.69 -6.91
CA SER A 85 15.30 27.51 -7.42
C SER A 85 14.67 28.69 -8.13
N ARG A 86 14.16 29.65 -7.35
CA ARG A 86 14.12 31.06 -7.74
C ARG A 86 15.57 31.45 -8.08
N ARG A 87 15.84 31.73 -9.34
CA ARG A 87 16.90 32.67 -9.71
C ARG A 87 16.34 34.07 -9.65
#